data_AF-A0AAE4DJF3-F1
#
_entry.id   AF-A0AAE4DJF3-F1
#
_cell.length_a   1.000
_cell.length_b   1.000
_cell.length_c   1.000
_cell.angle_alpha   90.00
_cell.angle_beta   90.00
_cell.angle_gamma   90.00
#
_symmetry.space_group_name_H-M   'P 1'
#
loop_
_entity.id
_entity.type
_entity.pdbx_description
1 polymer ?
#
loop_
_entity_poly.entity_id
_entity_poly.type
_entity_poly.pdbx_seq_one_letter_code
_entity_poly.pdbx_strand_id
1 'polypeptide(L)' 'MVDTAKLTIRLPREDVEFIKSYAKAHRLTVTEVIDRSLRQMRSEQAEGLSPEIATISGILRNEHIDEESHKAYLERKHR' A
#
# COMPACT_ATOMS: atom_id res chain seq x y z
N MET A 1 -22.74 -16.69 7.49
CA MET A 1 -22.94 -15.26 7.80
C MET A 1 -21.58 -14.60 7.70
N VAL A 2 -21.46 -13.45 7.04
CA VAL A 2 -20.19 -12.72 6.96
C VAL A 2 -19.96 -12.06 8.32
N ASP A 3 -18.87 -12.40 9.00
CA ASP A 3 -18.50 -11.79 10.27
C ASP A 3 -17.98 -10.37 10.04
N THR A 4 -18.43 -9.40 10.84
CA THR A 4 -18.12 -7.99 10.64
C THR A 4 -17.72 -7.34 11.95
N ALA A 5 -16.65 -6.53 11.92
CA ALA A 5 -16.17 -5.77 13.06
C ALA A 5 -16.24 -4.26 12.80
N LYS A 6 -16.41 -3.46 13.86
CA LYS A 6 -16.41 -2.00 13.78
C LYS A 6 -15.00 -1.45 13.98
N LEU A 7 -14.52 -0.69 13.01
CA LEU A 7 -13.27 0.08 13.11
C LEU A 7 -13.60 1.56 13.35
N THR A 8 -12.91 2.20 14.29
CA THR A 8 -13.01 3.64 14.54
C THR A 8 -11.60 4.20 14.65
N ILE A 9 -11.28 5.15 13.78
CA ILE A 9 -9.96 5.79 13.70
C ILE A 9 -10.12 7.31 13.77
N ARG A 10 -9.12 7.98 14.32
CA ARG A 10 -9.01 9.44 14.24
C ARG A 10 -8.23 9.78 12.98
N LEU A 11 -8.78 10.67 12.17
CA LEU A 11 -8.16 11.19 10.96
C LEU A 11 -8.19 12.73 11.01
N PRO A 12 -7.25 13.40 10.32
CA PRO A 12 -7.38 14.82 10.02
C PRO A 12 -8.77 15.13 9.46
N ARG A 13 -9.36 16.25 9.88
CA ARG A 13 -10.70 16.63 9.45
C ARG A 13 -10.78 16.79 7.93
N GLU A 14 -9.73 17.33 7.32
CA GLU A 14 -9.63 17.51 5.87
C GLU A 14 -9.71 16.19 5.11
N ASP A 15 -9.07 15.12 5.61
CA ASP A 15 -9.13 13.79 4.99
C ASP A 15 -10.53 13.18 5.08
N VAL A 16 -11.22 13.39 6.21
CA VAL A 16 -12.60 12.92 6.39
C VAL A 16 -13.56 13.63 5.43
N GLU A 17 -13.38 14.94 5.21
CA GLU A 17 -14.21 15.68 4.28
C GLU A 17 -13.87 15.37 2.82
N PHE A 18 -12.60 15.13 2.53
CA PHE A 18 -12.15 14.65 1.22
C PHE A 18 -12.80 13.31 0.87
N ILE A 19 -12.70 12.29 1.73
CA ILE A 19 -13.20 10.95 1.41
C ILE A 19 -14.73 10.94 1.25
N LYS A 20 -15.45 11.75 2.03
CA LYS A 20 -16.90 11.93 1.86
C LYS A 20 -17.23 12.54 0.49
N SER A 21 -16.51 13.58 0.09
CA SER A 21 -16.72 14.28 -1.18
C SER A 21 -16.38 13.38 -2.37
N TYR A 22 -15.26 12.65 -2.28
CA TYR A 22 -14.85 11.65 -3.26
C TYR A 22 -15.91 10.56 -3.42
N ALA A 23 -16.35 9.94 -2.32
CA ALA A 23 -17.37 8.90 -2.34
C ALA A 23 -18.66 9.41 -3.02
N LYS A 24 -19.12 10.62 -2.66
CA LYS A 24 -20.31 11.25 -3.27
C LYS A 24 -20.13 11.47 -4.77
N ALA A 25 -19.00 12.01 -5.22
CA ALA A 25 -18.71 12.28 -6.62
C ALA A 25 -18.73 10.99 -7.47
N HIS A 26 -18.25 9.89 -6.88
CA HIS A 26 -18.18 8.58 -7.53
C HIS A 26 -19.40 7.68 -7.27
N ARG A 27 -20.46 8.20 -6.62
CA ARG A 27 -21.68 7.45 -6.24
C ARG A 27 -21.37 6.19 -5.41
N LEU A 28 -20.41 6.30 -4.50
CA LEU A 28 -20.00 5.26 -3.55
C LEU A 28 -20.27 5.74 -2.13
N THR A 29 -20.26 4.81 -1.18
CA THR A 29 -20.15 5.07 0.25
C THR A 29 -18.69 5.13 0.68
N VAL A 30 -18.41 5.81 1.80
CA VAL A 30 -17.06 5.82 2.41
C VAL A 30 -16.61 4.39 2.73
N THR A 31 -17.53 3.54 3.20
CA THR A 31 -17.27 2.13 3.47
C THR A 31 -16.81 1.37 2.22
N GLU A 32 -17.46 1.58 1.06
CA GLU A 32 -17.06 0.92 -0.19
C GLU A 32 -15.69 1.38 -0.69
N VAL A 33 -15.36 2.66 -0.52
CA VAL A 33 -14.02 3.19 -0.85
C VAL A 33 -12.96 2.47 0.00
N ILE A 34 -13.18 2.38 1.31
CA ILE A 34 -12.26 1.70 2.23
C ILE A 34 -12.17 0.21 1.92
N ASP A 35 -13.30 -0.46 1.70
CA ASP A 35 -13.36 -1.90 1.42
C ASP A 35 -12.64 -2.28 0.12
N ARG A 36 -12.77 -1.45 -0.94
CA ARG A 36 -11.98 -1.61 -2.18
C ARG A 36 -10.49 -1.44 -1.93
N SER A 37 -10.10 -0.41 -1.19
CA SER A 37 -8.70 -0.18 -0.85
C SER A 37 -8.10 -1.34 -0.05
N LEU A 38 -8.83 -1.85 0.95
CA LEU A 38 -8.39 -3.01 1.75
C LEU A 38 -8.31 -4.30 0.93
N ARG A 39 -9.22 -4.51 -0.04
CA ARG A 39 -9.09 -5.62 -0.99
C ARG A 39 -7.84 -5.49 -1.85
N GLN A 40 -7.58 -4.31 -2.40
CA GLN A 40 -6.40 -4.05 -3.19
C GLN A 40 -5.11 -4.26 -2.38
N MET A 41 -5.02 -3.73 -1.16
CA MET A 41 -3.87 -3.93 -0.27
C MET A 41 -3.63 -5.42 0.05
N ARG A 42 -4.71 -6.19 0.27
CA ARG A 42 -4.60 -7.65 0.48
C ARG A 42 -4.13 -8.37 -0.78
N SER A 43 -4.63 -7.99 -1.94
CA SER A 43 -4.15 -8.51 -3.22
C SER A 43 -2.67 -8.19 -3.43
N GLU A 44 -2.23 -6.96 -3.17
CA GLU A 44 -0.82 -6.56 -3.26
C GLU A 44 0.10 -7.23 -2.23
N GLN A 45 -0.44 -7.65 -1.07
CA GLN A 45 0.30 -8.43 -0.08
C GLN A 45 0.34 -9.93 -0.42
N ALA A 46 -0.75 -10.46 -0.99
CA ALA A 46 -0.88 -11.87 -1.34
C ALA A 46 -0.16 -12.21 -2.66
N GLU A 47 -0.29 -11.33 -3.65
CA GLU A 47 0.49 -11.29 -4.86
C GLU A 47 1.72 -10.42 -4.57
N GLY A 48 2.73 -10.99 -3.91
CA GLY A 48 4.05 -10.36 -3.91
C GLY A 48 4.35 -9.93 -5.35
N LEU A 49 4.65 -8.63 -5.54
CA LEU A 49 4.81 -7.98 -6.84
C LEU A 49 5.40 -8.99 -7.85
N SER A 50 4.73 -9.21 -8.98
CA SER A 50 5.33 -10.00 -10.07
C SER A 50 6.77 -9.51 -10.27
N PRO A 51 7.78 -10.40 -10.37
CA PRO A 51 9.19 -10.03 -10.42
C PRO A 51 9.49 -8.92 -11.43
N GLU A 52 8.69 -8.88 -12.50
CA GLU A 52 8.74 -7.87 -13.57
C GLU A 52 8.38 -6.46 -13.06
N ILE A 53 7.33 -6.32 -12.24
CA ILE A 53 6.91 -5.03 -11.68
C ILE A 53 7.87 -4.57 -10.56
N ALA A 54 8.39 -5.51 -9.76
CA ALA A 54 9.43 -5.20 -8.78
C ALA A 54 10.71 -4.65 -9.44
N THR A 55 11.10 -5.25 -10.58
CA THR A 55 12.26 -4.81 -11.37
C THR A 55 12.07 -3.43 -11.98
N ILE A 56 10.87 -3.11 -12.48
CA ILE A 56 10.57 -1.81 -13.10
C ILE A 56 10.42 -0.69 -12.05
N SER A 57 9.80 -1.00 -10.91
CA SER A 57 9.52 0.00 -9.86
C SER A 57 10.74 0.34 -8.99
N GLY A 58 11.81 -0.46 -9.03
CA GLY A 58 12.99 -0.27 -8.18
C GLY A 58 12.70 -0.44 -6.68
N ILE A 59 11.54 -1.01 -6.33
CA ILE A 59 11.11 -1.22 -4.96
C ILE A 59 11.60 -2.59 -4.51
N LEU A 60 12.70 -2.61 -3.76
CA LEU A 60 13.20 -3.80 -3.06
C LEU A 60 12.33 -4.04 -1.82
N ARG A 61 11.17 -4.70 -2.01
CA ARG A 61 10.35 -5.17 -0.89
C ARG A 61 10.89 -6.51 -0.39
N ASN A 62 11.04 -6.63 0.92
CA ASN A 62 11.46 -7.81 1.68
C ASN A 62 12.95 -8.18 1.61
N GLU A 63 13.82 -7.37 1.01
CA GLU A 63 15.26 -7.47 1.32
C GLU A 63 15.54 -6.65 2.58
N HIS A 64 16.11 -7.31 3.58
CA HIS A 64 16.68 -6.65 4.75
C HIS A 64 17.91 -5.89 4.24
N ILE A 65 17.73 -4.66 3.76
CA ILE A 65 18.85 -3.81 3.33
C ILE A 65 19.48 -3.25 4.59
N ASP A 66 20.42 -3.99 5.13
CA ASP A 66 21.36 -3.47 6.12
C ASP A 66 22.41 -2.59 5.42
N GLU A 67 23.07 -1.73 6.19
CA GLU A 67 24.06 -0.77 5.70
C GLU A 67 25.28 -1.45 5.06
N GLU A 68 25.60 -2.68 5.47
CA GLU A 68 26.71 -3.49 4.96
C GLU A 68 26.42 -3.98 3.53
N SER A 69 25.18 -4.39 3.28
CA SER A 69 24.68 -4.77 1.95
C SER A 69 24.76 -3.62 0.94
N HIS A 70 24.50 -2.37 1.37
CA HIS A 70 24.66 -1.19 0.51
C HIS A 70 26.13 -0.90 0.20
N LYS A 71 27.01 -1.02 1.19
CA LYS A 71 28.45 -0.77 1.05
C LYS A 71 29.10 -1.77 0.09
N ALA A 72 28.77 -3.05 0.19
CA ALA A 72 29.27 -4.10 -0.70
C ALA A 72 28.83 -3.87 -2.17
N TYR A 73 27.60 -3.40 -2.38
CA TYR A 73 27.13 -3.03 -3.72
C TYR A 73 27.93 -1.87 -4.33
N LEU A 74 28.23 -0.83 -3.55
CA LEU A 74 29.04 0.31 -4.01
C LEU A 74 30.48 -0.10 -4.35
N GLU A 75 31.09 -0.96 -3.54
CA GLU A 75 32.44 -1.49 -3.81
C GLU A 75 32.50 -2.33 -5.10
N ARG A 76 31.44 -3.09 -5.40
CA ARG A 76 31.35 -3.87 -6.65
C ARG A 76 31.11 -2.98 -7.88
N LYS A 77 30.40 -1.85 -7.72
CA LYS A 77 30.06 -0.94 -8.82
C LYS A 77 31.22 -0.01 -9.21
N HIS A 78 32.12 0.29 -8.28
CA HIS A 78 33.28 1.17 -8.49
C HIS A 78 34.57 0.42 -8.89
N ARG A 79 34.48 -0.88 -9.18
CA ARG A 79 35.56 -1.66 -9.81
C ARG A 79 35.19 -1.96 -11.26
#